data_AF-A0A933ZWU5-F1
#
_entry.id   AF-A0A933ZWU5-F1
#
_cell.length_a   1.000
_cell.length_b   1.000
_cell.length_c   1.000
_cell.angle_alpha   90.00
_cell.angle_beta   90.00
_cell.angle_gamma   90.00
#
_symmetry.space_group_name_H-M   'P 1'
#
loop_
_entity.id
_entity.type
_entity.pdbx_description
1 polymer ?
#
loop_
_entity_poly.entity_id
_entity_poly.type
_entity_poly.pdbx_seq_one_letter_code
_entity_poly.pdbx_strand_id
1 'polypeptide(L)'
;MPLDLSELERDAAAVRAAVLDYGRAIEDLAAANIFPGDILLKNFGVKSDGRVVFYDYDELSLLTEVNFRALPSTDDVYQEVAAEPWFYVGEHDVFPEEFPTFIALAEPYRRLLWEEHGAIFTVSFWRQMQRRHRSGELIRVLPYSRRLGAPGAPSLERARPVVFEA
;
A
#
# COMPACT_ATOMS: atom_id res chain seq x y z
N MET A 1 13.57 -8.42 10.15
CA MET A 1 14.71 -7.74 9.49
C MET A 1 14.13 -6.68 8.59
N PRO A 2 14.70 -5.46 8.54
CA PRO A 2 14.33 -4.47 7.53
C PRO A 2 14.33 -5.07 6.12
N LEU A 3 13.45 -4.58 5.24
CA LEU A 3 13.36 -4.95 3.84
C LEU A 3 14.55 -4.30 3.15
N ASP A 4 15.71 -4.97 3.26
CA ASP A 4 16.86 -4.67 2.44
C ASP A 4 16.81 -5.56 1.20
N LEU A 5 16.37 -4.98 0.08
CA LEU A 5 16.29 -5.72 -1.18
C LEU A 5 17.67 -6.14 -1.67
N SER A 6 18.76 -5.45 -1.28
CA SER A 6 20.12 -5.79 -1.71
C SER A 6 20.59 -7.14 -1.14
N GLU A 7 20.09 -7.53 0.03
CA GLU A 7 20.37 -8.85 0.61
C GLU A 7 19.64 -9.97 -0.15
N LEU A 8 18.49 -9.65 -0.73
CA LEU A 8 17.67 -10.56 -1.53
C LEU A 8 18.10 -10.61 -2.99
N GLU A 9 18.88 -9.65 -3.49
CA GLU A 9 19.32 -9.57 -4.90
C GLU A 9 20.03 -10.84 -5.41
N ARG A 10 20.54 -11.66 -4.50
CA ARG A 10 21.10 -12.99 -4.83
C ARG A 10 20.07 -13.98 -5.36
N ASP A 11 18.78 -13.75 -5.13
CA ASP A 11 17.65 -14.53 -5.63
C ASP A 11 16.55 -13.62 -6.20
N ALA A 12 16.54 -13.49 -7.53
CA ALA A 12 15.57 -12.67 -8.24
C ALA A 12 14.11 -13.09 -7.99
N ALA A 13 13.83 -14.37 -7.69
CA ALA A 13 12.47 -14.82 -7.38
C ALA A 13 12.03 -14.33 -6.00
N ALA A 14 12.93 -14.35 -5.02
CA ALA A 14 12.69 -13.81 -3.68
C ALA A 14 12.43 -12.30 -3.72
N VAL A 15 13.21 -11.53 -4.49
CA VAL A 15 12.98 -10.09 -4.68
C VAL A 15 11.62 -9.81 -5.31
N ARG A 16 11.25 -10.55 -6.37
CA ARG A 16 9.91 -10.42 -7.00
C ARG A 16 8.80 -10.67 -5.99
N ALA A 17 8.90 -11.74 -5.21
CA ALA A 17 7.89 -12.08 -4.21
C ALA A 17 7.77 -10.99 -3.14
N ALA A 18 8.90 -10.45 -2.65
CA ALA A 18 8.92 -9.38 -1.67
C ALA A 18 8.29 -8.08 -2.22
N VAL A 19 8.55 -7.73 -3.48
CA VAL A 19 7.98 -6.52 -4.11
C VAL A 19 6.46 -6.62 -4.25
N LEU A 20 5.95 -7.78 -4.65
CA LEU A 20 4.51 -8.04 -4.71
C LEU A 20 3.88 -7.99 -3.31
N ASP A 21 4.51 -8.64 -2.32
CA ASP A 21 3.96 -8.66 -0.97
C ASP A 21 4.04 -7.28 -0.29
N TYR A 22 5.02 -6.44 -0.65
CA TYR A 22 5.11 -5.04 -0.23
C TYR A 22 3.92 -4.21 -0.72
N GLY A 23 3.61 -4.25 -2.02
CA GLY A 23 2.42 -3.55 -2.56
C GLY A 23 1.13 -4.05 -1.91
N ARG A 24 1.02 -5.37 -1.73
CA ARG A 24 -0.09 -6.00 -1.03
C ARG A 24 -0.21 -5.57 0.44
N ALA A 25 0.90 -5.43 1.16
CA ALA A 25 0.91 -4.98 2.54
C ALA A 25 0.31 -3.58 2.69
N ILE A 26 0.64 -2.67 1.76
CA ILE A 26 0.07 -1.31 1.72
C ILE A 26 -1.44 -1.35 1.48
N GLU A 27 -1.90 -2.17 0.52
CA GLU A 27 -3.33 -2.35 0.26
C GLU A 27 -4.08 -2.91 1.48
N ASP A 28 -3.47 -3.84 2.20
CA ASP A 28 -4.05 -4.44 3.39
C ASP A 28 -4.14 -3.45 4.55
N LEU A 29 -3.11 -2.61 4.75
CA LEU A 29 -3.16 -1.51 5.71
C LEU A 29 -4.30 -0.55 5.37
N ALA A 30 -4.40 -0.15 4.10
CA ALA A 30 -5.48 0.72 3.65
C ALA A 30 -6.86 0.07 3.86
N ALA A 31 -7.00 -1.23 3.58
CA ALA A 31 -8.20 -2.00 3.84
C ALA A 31 -8.52 -2.15 5.33
N ALA A 32 -7.54 -2.00 6.23
CA ALA A 32 -7.71 -1.98 7.68
C ALA A 32 -7.95 -0.57 8.26
N ASN A 33 -8.14 0.44 7.40
CA ASN A 33 -8.26 1.86 7.76
C ASN A 33 -6.98 2.46 8.37
N ILE A 34 -5.82 1.90 8.05
CA ILE A 34 -4.51 2.35 8.54
C ILE A 34 -3.75 2.99 7.39
N PHE A 35 -3.24 4.20 7.61
CA PHE A 35 -2.26 4.84 6.75
C PHE A 35 -0.89 4.84 7.44
N PRO A 36 0.16 4.30 6.81
CA PRO A 36 1.48 4.15 7.44
C PRO A 36 2.24 5.47 7.67
N GLY A 37 1.79 6.59 7.10
CA GLY A 37 2.58 7.82 7.03
C GLY A 37 3.57 7.69 5.87
N ASP A 38 4.75 7.16 6.18
CA ASP A 38 5.82 6.98 5.22
C ASP A 38 5.88 5.55 4.63
N ILE A 39 5.76 5.47 3.30
CA ILE A 39 5.68 4.21 2.54
C ILE A 39 7.08 3.69 2.14
N LEU A 40 8.17 4.28 2.64
CA LEU A 40 9.53 3.84 2.34
C LEU A 40 9.78 2.36 2.65
N LEU A 41 10.53 1.69 1.76
CA LEU A 41 10.92 0.28 1.91
C LEU A 41 11.60 -0.01 3.26
N LYS A 42 12.37 0.94 3.80
CA LYS A 42 13.04 0.84 5.11
C LYS A 42 12.10 0.76 6.32
N ASN A 43 10.80 0.98 6.14
CA ASN A 43 9.79 0.85 7.20
C ASN A 43 9.06 -0.52 7.13
N PHE A 44 9.40 -1.32 6.12
CA PHE A 44 8.89 -2.66 5.90
C PHE A 44 9.99 -3.68 6.13
N GLY A 45 9.63 -4.91 6.47
CA GLY A 45 10.56 -5.98 6.77
C GLY A 45 10.09 -7.32 6.23
N VAL A 46 11.03 -8.15 5.75
CA VAL A 46 10.74 -9.51 5.28
C VAL A 46 10.91 -10.48 6.44
N LYS A 47 9.89 -11.32 6.64
CA LYS A 47 9.91 -12.44 7.57
C LYS A 47 10.52 -13.68 6.92
N SER A 48 10.86 -14.66 7.74
CA SER A 48 11.45 -15.94 7.28
C SER A 48 10.56 -16.72 6.30
N ASP A 49 9.25 -16.45 6.29
CA ASP A 49 8.27 -17.03 5.35
C ASP A 49 8.14 -16.21 4.05
N GLY A 50 9.01 -15.22 3.81
CA GLY A 50 9.03 -14.37 2.62
C GLY A 50 8.02 -13.23 2.64
N ARG A 51 7.26 -13.05 3.73
CA ARG A 51 6.23 -12.01 3.84
C ARG A 51 6.79 -10.66 4.28
N VAL A 52 6.26 -9.60 3.70
CA VAL A 52 6.52 -8.22 4.02
C VAL A 52 5.55 -7.73 5.09
N VAL A 53 6.11 -7.09 6.12
CA VAL A 53 5.36 -6.54 7.25
C VAL A 53 5.85 -5.13 7.52
N PHE A 54 4.92 -4.20 7.72
CA PHE A 54 5.20 -2.85 8.17
C PHE A 54 5.49 -2.85 9.68
N TYR A 55 6.52 -2.12 10.12
CA TYR A 55 6.93 -2.12 11.53
C TYR A 55 7.19 -0.74 12.14
N ASP A 56 7.13 0.34 11.36
CA ASP A 56 7.34 1.69 11.86
C ASP A 56 6.02 2.33 12.30
N TYR A 57 5.70 2.26 13.59
CA TYR A 57 4.39 2.65 14.09
C TYR A 57 4.26 4.13 14.46
N ASP A 58 5.34 4.91 14.38
CA ASP A 58 5.39 6.26 14.94
C ASP A 58 4.58 7.27 14.11
N GLU A 59 4.38 7.01 12.82
CA GLU A 59 3.65 7.88 11.88
C GLU A 59 2.26 7.37 11.49
N LEU A 60 1.75 6.33 12.19
CA LEU A 60 0.43 5.78 11.87
C LEU A 60 -0.68 6.81 12.07
N SER A 61 -1.58 6.86 11.10
CA SER A 61 -2.82 7.61 11.18
C SER A 61 -3.99 6.80 10.63
N LEU A 62 -5.22 7.20 10.98
CA LEU A 62 -6.39 6.61 10.35
C LEU A 62 -6.47 7.08 8.91
N LEU A 63 -6.64 6.13 7.99
CA LEU A 63 -6.78 6.44 6.56
C LEU A 63 -7.93 7.43 6.30
N THR A 64 -8.98 7.41 7.11
CA THR A 64 -10.11 8.36 7.04
C THR A 64 -9.80 9.81 7.42
N GLU A 65 -8.70 10.04 8.15
CA GLU A 65 -8.26 11.36 8.63
C GLU A 65 -7.27 12.04 7.66
N VAL A 66 -6.62 11.25 6.80
CA VAL A 66 -5.68 11.73 5.78
C VAL A 66 -6.38 12.47 4.64
N ASN A 67 -5.79 13.54 4.14
CA ASN A 67 -6.29 14.30 3.00
C ASN A 67 -5.53 13.95 1.71
N PHE A 68 -5.99 12.92 0.99
CA PHE A 68 -5.38 12.54 -0.28
C PHE A 68 -5.73 13.55 -1.39
N ARG A 69 -4.71 14.19 -1.95
CA ARG A 69 -4.81 15.23 -3.00
C ARG A 69 -3.96 14.84 -4.19
N ALA A 70 -4.41 15.24 -5.38
CA ALA A 70 -3.58 15.14 -6.57
C ALA A 70 -2.59 16.31 -6.57
N LEU A 71 -1.40 16.07 -7.10
CA LEU A 71 -0.44 17.14 -7.33
C LEU A 71 -1.06 18.19 -8.28
N PRO A 72 -1.03 19.48 -7.90
CA PRO A 72 -1.44 20.55 -8.80
C PRO A 72 -0.53 20.61 -10.02
N SER A 73 -1.10 20.64 -11.22
CA SER A 73 -0.37 20.96 -12.46
C SER A 73 -0.35 22.46 -12.70
N THR A 74 0.75 22.98 -13.24
CA THR A 74 0.89 24.38 -13.66
C THR A 74 1.54 24.44 -15.04
N ASP A 75 1.14 25.41 -15.86
CA ASP A 75 1.75 25.65 -17.17
C ASP A 75 2.99 26.55 -17.07
N ASP A 76 3.32 27.04 -15.87
CA ASP A 76 4.49 27.87 -15.60
C ASP A 76 5.73 27.02 -15.32
N VAL A 77 6.65 27.01 -16.27
CA VAL A 77 7.93 26.26 -16.22
C VAL A 77 8.75 26.61 -14.97
N TYR A 78 8.71 27.85 -14.48
CA TYR A 78 9.46 28.24 -13.28
C TYR A 78 8.89 27.60 -12.02
N GLN A 79 7.59 27.38 -11.97
CA GLN A 79 6.91 26.73 -10.86
C GLN A 79 7.12 25.21 -10.86
N GLU A 80 7.26 24.59 -12.05
CA GLU A 80 7.56 23.16 -12.16
C GLU A 80 8.99 22.81 -11.69
N VAL A 81 9.97 23.69 -11.91
CA VAL A 81 11.38 23.47 -11.54
C VAL A 81 11.75 24.04 -10.17
N ALA A 82 10.78 24.64 -9.46
CA ALA A 82 11.00 25.22 -8.14
C ALA A 82 11.36 24.13 -7.12
N ALA A 83 12.32 24.42 -6.24
CA ALA A 83 12.73 23.50 -5.18
C ALA A 83 11.67 23.38 -4.06
N GLU A 84 10.79 24.38 -3.93
CA GLU A 84 9.69 24.39 -2.96
C GLU A 84 8.34 24.36 -3.71
N PRO A 85 7.33 23.65 -3.18
CA PRO A 85 6.00 23.64 -3.76
C PRO A 85 5.41 25.05 -3.82
N TRP A 86 4.89 25.44 -4.99
CA TRP A 86 4.20 26.73 -5.17
C TRP A 86 2.78 26.75 -4.56
N PHE A 87 2.31 25.59 -4.08
CA PHE A 87 0.99 25.41 -3.49
C PHE A 87 1.10 25.04 -2.00
N TYR A 88 0.04 25.35 -1.25
CA TYR A 88 -0.04 25.01 0.17
C TYR A 88 -0.21 23.50 0.38
N VAL A 89 0.63 22.96 1.27
CA VAL A 89 0.58 21.59 1.78
C VAL A 89 0.21 21.64 3.26
N GLY A 90 -0.93 21.06 3.61
CA GLY A 90 -1.36 20.90 5.00
C GLY A 90 -0.68 19.73 5.70
N GLU A 91 -0.74 19.70 7.03
CA GLU A 91 -0.12 18.65 7.88
C GLU A 91 -0.61 17.22 7.57
N HIS A 92 -1.85 17.08 7.09
CA HIS A 92 -2.46 15.79 6.73
C HIS A 92 -2.58 15.58 5.21
N ASP A 93 -2.00 16.46 4.40
CA ASP A 93 -2.06 16.32 2.94
C ASP A 93 -1.08 15.27 2.46
N VAL A 94 -1.57 14.33 1.66
CA VAL A 94 -0.77 13.26 1.08
C VAL A 94 -0.98 13.23 -0.43
N PHE A 95 0.12 13.09 -1.18
CA PHE A 95 0.15 13.05 -2.65
C PHE A 95 0.66 11.67 -3.10
N PRO A 96 -0.23 10.70 -3.35
CA PRO A 96 0.15 9.35 -3.77
C PRO A 96 1.01 9.29 -5.03
N GLU A 97 0.90 10.30 -5.90
CA GLU A 97 1.70 10.43 -7.11
C GLU A 97 3.20 10.64 -6.83
N GLU A 98 3.58 11.06 -5.61
CA GLU A 98 4.98 11.25 -5.21
C GLU A 98 5.62 9.97 -4.65
N PHE A 99 4.83 8.99 -4.19
CA PHE A 99 5.35 7.74 -3.63
C PHE A 99 6.39 7.03 -4.53
N PRO A 100 6.21 6.95 -5.86
CA PRO A 100 7.21 6.35 -6.75
C PRO A 100 8.59 7.02 -6.74
N THR A 101 8.67 8.28 -6.30
CA THR A 101 9.94 9.04 -6.18
C THR A 101 10.71 8.61 -4.93
N PHE A 102 10.01 8.22 -3.86
CA PHE A 102 10.60 7.81 -2.60
C PHE A 102 10.89 6.30 -2.54
N ILE A 103 10.14 5.50 -3.32
CA ILE A 103 10.34 4.05 -3.40
C ILE A 103 11.54 3.74 -4.30
N ALA A 104 12.71 3.55 -3.67
CA ALA A 104 13.95 3.19 -4.33
C ALA A 104 13.96 1.71 -4.80
N LEU A 105 13.25 1.42 -5.88
CA LEU A 105 13.26 0.11 -6.55
C LEU A 105 14.02 0.16 -7.88
N ALA A 106 14.94 -0.79 -8.08
CA ALA A 106 15.58 -0.99 -9.38
C ALA A 106 14.56 -1.52 -10.42
N GLU A 107 14.75 -1.16 -11.69
CA GLU A 107 14.16 -1.91 -12.80
C GLU A 107 14.77 -3.33 -12.80
N PRO A 108 14.00 -4.42 -12.96
CA PRO A 108 12.60 -4.51 -13.44
C PRO A 108 11.52 -4.50 -12.33
N TYR A 109 11.91 -4.40 -11.05
CA TYR A 109 11.01 -4.56 -9.92
C TYR A 109 10.06 -3.38 -9.73
N ARG A 110 10.53 -2.16 -10.02
CA ARG A 110 9.68 -0.97 -10.07
C ARG A 110 8.51 -1.15 -11.03
N ARG A 111 8.76 -1.70 -12.22
CA ARG A 111 7.72 -2.01 -13.21
C ARG A 111 6.74 -3.07 -12.71
N LEU A 112 7.26 -4.14 -12.09
CA LEU A 112 6.42 -5.18 -11.49
C LEU A 112 5.46 -4.59 -10.45
N LEU A 113 5.96 -3.71 -9.56
CA LEU A 113 5.11 -3.03 -8.57
C LEU A 113 4.05 -2.17 -9.24
N TRP A 114 4.41 -1.46 -10.31
CA TRP A 114 3.48 -0.62 -11.06
C TRP A 114 2.39 -1.42 -11.76
N GLU A 115 2.75 -2.54 -12.39
CA GLU A 115 1.82 -3.41 -13.11
C GLU A 115 0.79 -4.05 -12.16
N GLU A 116 1.23 -4.51 -10.99
CA GLU A 116 0.38 -5.25 -10.06
C GLU A 116 -0.33 -4.35 -9.03
N HIS A 117 0.33 -3.28 -8.57
CA HIS A 117 -0.13 -2.43 -7.48
C HIS A 117 -0.15 -0.94 -7.82
N GLY A 118 -0.08 -0.55 -9.09
CA GLY A 118 -0.02 0.86 -9.50
C GLY A 118 -1.18 1.74 -8.99
N ALA A 119 -2.31 1.13 -8.60
CA ALA A 119 -3.42 1.83 -7.97
C ALA A 119 -3.01 2.59 -6.69
N ILE A 120 -2.04 2.07 -5.91
CA ILE A 120 -1.56 2.71 -4.66
C ILE A 120 -0.90 4.07 -4.91
N PHE A 121 -0.48 4.34 -6.15
CA PHE A 121 0.11 5.63 -6.56
C PHE A 121 -0.95 6.63 -7.05
N THR A 122 -2.23 6.31 -6.90
CA THR A 122 -3.32 7.17 -7.37
C THR A 122 -4.19 7.63 -6.22
N VAL A 123 -4.56 8.91 -6.22
CA VAL A 123 -5.53 9.48 -5.26
C VAL A 123 -6.87 8.72 -5.28
N SER A 124 -7.25 8.20 -6.44
CA SER A 124 -8.52 7.51 -6.64
C SER A 124 -8.68 6.28 -5.75
N PHE A 125 -7.62 5.48 -5.60
CA PHE A 125 -7.57 4.30 -4.74
C PHE A 125 -7.82 4.67 -3.28
N TRP A 126 -7.05 5.61 -2.75
CA TRP A 126 -7.12 6.01 -1.35
C TRP A 126 -8.48 6.63 -1.00
N ARG A 127 -8.98 7.53 -1.85
CA ARG A 127 -10.32 8.11 -1.66
C ARG A 127 -11.43 7.06 -1.76
N GLN A 128 -11.25 6.02 -2.58
CA GLN A 128 -12.19 4.90 -2.63
C GLN A 128 -12.19 4.12 -1.31
N MET A 129 -11.01 3.81 -0.75
CA MET A 129 -10.91 3.15 0.56
C MET A 129 -11.54 4.00 1.66
N GLN A 130 -11.29 5.31 1.69
CA GLN A 130 -11.94 6.22 2.62
C GLN A 130 -13.47 6.16 2.54
N ARG A 131 -14.03 6.16 1.32
CA ARG A 131 -15.49 6.05 1.12
C ARG A 131 -16.04 4.74 1.66
N ARG A 132 -15.37 3.62 1.39
CA ARG A 132 -15.77 2.29 1.86
C ARG A 132 -15.79 2.21 3.39
N HIS A 133 -14.74 2.70 4.04
CA HIS A 133 -14.66 2.78 5.51
C HIS A 133 -15.75 3.67 6.10
N ARG A 134 -15.97 4.86 5.53
CA ARG A 134 -17.04 5.77 5.99
C ARG A 134 -18.45 5.20 5.79
N SER A 135 -18.64 4.30 4.80
CA SER A 135 -19.91 3.58 4.63
C SER A 135 -20.10 2.40 5.59
N GLY A 136 -19.11 2.09 6.43
CA GLY A 136 -19.16 0.94 7.33
C GLY A 136 -19.02 -0.40 6.61
N GLU A 137 -18.46 -0.40 5.39
CA GLU A 137 -18.21 -1.64 4.65
C GLU A 137 -17.14 -2.47 5.36
N LEU A 138 -17.42 -3.75 5.63
CA LEU A 138 -16.42 -4.69 6.13
C LEU A 138 -15.49 -5.11 5.00
N ILE A 139 -14.40 -4.37 4.81
CA ILE A 139 -13.34 -4.72 3.87
C ILE A 139 -12.57 -5.91 4.44
N ARG A 140 -12.73 -7.09 3.82
CA ARG A 140 -12.04 -8.30 4.27
C ARG A 140 -10.55 -8.24 3.94
N VAL A 141 -9.74 -8.13 4.98
CA VAL A 141 -8.32 -8.50 4.94
C VAL A 141 -8.23 -10.00 5.21
N LEU A 142 -7.83 -10.79 4.21
CA LEU A 142 -7.76 -12.23 4.38
C LEU A 142 -6.60 -12.59 5.33
N PRO A 143 -6.83 -13.44 6.35
CA PRO A 143 -5.76 -13.91 7.22
C PRO A 143 -4.67 -14.59 6.40
N TYR A 144 -3.44 -14.39 6.84
CA TYR A 144 -2.20 -14.78 6.16
C TYR A 144 -2.16 -16.23 5.65
N SER A 145 -2.86 -17.18 6.28
CA SER A 145 -2.86 -18.61 5.91
C SER A 145 -3.63 -18.98 4.64
N ARG A 146 -4.59 -18.17 4.17
CA ARG A 146 -5.36 -18.48 2.94
C ARG A 146 -4.70 -18.02 1.64
N ARG A 147 -3.54 -17.38 1.71
CA ARG A 147 -2.86 -16.74 0.57
C ARG A 147 -1.85 -17.64 -0.12
N LEU A 148 -1.49 -18.76 0.51
CA LEU A 148 -0.86 -19.88 -0.19
C LEU A 148 -1.96 -20.58 -0.96
N GLY A 149 -1.83 -20.70 -2.28
CA GLY A 149 -2.55 -21.69 -3.07
C GLY A 149 -2.15 -23.08 -2.60
N ALA A 150 -2.66 -23.51 -1.45
CA ALA A 150 -2.59 -24.91 -1.04
C ALA A 150 -3.46 -25.67 -2.05
N PRO A 151 -2.91 -26.66 -2.78
CA PRO A 151 -3.75 -27.54 -3.60
C PRO A 151 -4.73 -28.25 -2.66
N GLY A 152 -6.02 -27.85 -2.72
CA GLY A 152 -7.09 -28.48 -1.94
C GLY A 152 -7.95 -27.58 -1.05
N ALA A 153 -7.97 -26.25 -1.21
CA ALA A 153 -8.97 -25.43 -0.52
C ALA A 153 -10.38 -25.74 -1.07
N PRO A 154 -11.34 -26.21 -0.25
CA PRO A 154 -12.69 -26.50 -0.72
C PRO A 154 -13.39 -25.21 -1.15
N SER A 155 -13.97 -25.24 -2.35
CA SER A 155 -14.86 -24.21 -2.88
C SER A 155 -16.04 -24.02 -1.92
N LEU A 156 -16.06 -22.91 -1.19
CA LEU A 156 -17.18 -22.60 -0.30
C LEU A 156 -18.31 -21.97 -1.11
N GLU A 157 -19.26 -22.83 -1.49
CA GLU A 157 -20.60 -22.40 -1.84
C GLU A 157 -21.17 -21.45 -0.76
N ARG A 158 -21.79 -20.37 -1.25
CA ARG A 158 -22.71 -19.43 -0.60
C ARG A 158 -22.98 -19.71 0.88
N ALA A 159 -22.24 -19.05 1.77
CA ALA A 159 -22.58 -18.99 3.19
C ALA A 159 -23.95 -18.30 3.37
N ARG A 160 -24.94 -19.03 3.87
CA ARG A 160 -26.24 -18.50 4.28
C ARG A 160 -26.08 -17.68 5.56
N PRO A 161 -26.84 -16.58 5.75
CA PRO A 161 -26.75 -15.78 6.96
C PRO A 161 -27.27 -16.58 8.15
N VAL A 162 -26.51 -16.58 9.25
CA VAL A 162 -26.95 -17.09 10.54
C VAL A 162 -27.75 -15.99 11.21
N VAL A 163 -29.05 -16.20 11.37
CA VAL A 163 -29.94 -15.36 12.17
C VAL A 163 -29.73 -15.75 13.63
N PHE A 164 -29.38 -14.78 14.48
CA PHE A 164 -29.44 -14.95 15.92
C PHE A 164 -30.75 -14.34 16.41
N GLU A 165 -31.66 -15.18 16.90
CA GLU A 165 -32.80 -14.74 17.73
C GLU A 165 -32.39 -14.78 19.20
N ALA A 166 -32.72 -13.72 19.92
CA ALA A 166 -33.11 -13.74 21.33
C ALA A 166 -34.04 -12.55 21.59
#